data_AF-A0A963NPS3-F1
#
_entry.id   AF-A0A963NPS3-F1
#
_cell.length_a   1.000
_cell.length_b   1.000
_cell.length_c   1.000
_cell.angle_alpha   90.00
_cell.angle_beta   90.00
_cell.angle_gamma   90.00
#
_symmetry.space_group_name_H-M   'P 1'
#
loop_
_entity.id
_entity.type
_entity.pdbx_description
1 polymer ?
#
loop_
_entity_poly.entity_id
_entity_poly.type
_entity_poly.pdbx_seq_one_letter_code
_entity_poly.pdbx_strand_id
1 'polypeptide(L)' 'KHFEEMKVYLDNKKRVAAIIKIPDYKAETFGQDLKEMLQAKLTFDDAINKADLTIMMRQRLKIVKGQLFDQLESAATVLS' A
#
# COMPACT_ATOMS: atom_id res chain seq x y z
N LYS A 1 11.49 -8.40 -14.40
CA LYS A 1 11.66 -9.50 -13.44
C LYS A 1 10.78 -9.23 -12.24
N HIS A 2 9.75 -10.03 -12.03
CA HIS A 2 8.87 -9.92 -10.88
C HIS A 2 9.61 -10.33 -9.61
N PHE A 3 9.18 -9.83 -8.46
CA PHE A 3 9.76 -10.20 -7.15
C PHE A 3 9.79 -11.72 -6.96
N GLU A 4 8.73 -12.40 -7.37
CA GLU A 4 8.56 -13.86 -7.29
C GLU A 4 9.58 -14.66 -8.14
N GLU A 5 10.27 -14.02 -9.08
CA GLU A 5 11.29 -14.63 -9.94
C GLU A 5 12.72 -14.38 -9.41
N MET A 6 12.86 -13.57 -8.36
CA MET A 6 14.17 -13.22 -7.81
C MET A 6 14.75 -14.39 -7.00
N LYS A 7 16.06 -14.63 -7.15
CA LYS A 7 16.75 -15.73 -6.45
C LYS A 7 16.56 -15.62 -4.92
N VAL A 8 16.65 -14.42 -4.36
CA VAL A 8 16.42 -14.16 -2.93
C VAL A 8 15.03 -14.62 -2.46
N TYR A 9 13.99 -14.44 -3.28
CA TYR A 9 12.65 -14.91 -2.97
C TYR A 9 12.58 -16.43 -3.06
N LEU A 10 13.10 -17.02 -4.14
CA LEU A 10 13.10 -18.48 -4.33
C LEU A 10 13.81 -19.22 -3.18
N ASP A 11 14.98 -18.73 -2.77
CA ASP A 11 15.79 -19.31 -1.70
C ASP A 11 15.11 -19.21 -0.33
N ASN A 12 14.21 -18.22 -0.12
CA ASN A 12 13.53 -17.97 1.15
C ASN A 12 12.02 -18.20 1.11
N LYS A 13 11.46 -18.76 0.03
CA LYS A 13 10.01 -18.86 -0.21
C LYS A 13 9.25 -19.47 0.98
N LYS A 14 9.83 -20.49 1.61
CA LYS A 14 9.23 -21.17 2.78
C LYS A 14 9.07 -20.27 4.02
N ARG A 15 9.79 -19.14 4.08
CA ARG A 15 9.74 -18.16 5.18
C ARG A 15 8.84 -16.97 4.84
N VAL A 16 8.28 -16.91 3.64
CA VAL A 16 7.40 -15.84 3.19
C VAL A 16 5.96 -16.29 3.39
N ALA A 17 5.28 -15.66 4.34
CA ALA A 17 3.92 -15.98 4.71
C ALA A 17 2.90 -15.51 3.65
N ALA A 18 3.13 -14.31 3.09
CA ALA A 18 2.32 -13.74 2.02
C ALA A 18 3.11 -12.66 1.26
N ILE A 19 2.61 -12.30 0.07
CA ILE A 19 3.10 -11.17 -0.72
C ILE A 19 1.96 -10.16 -0.84
N ILE A 20 2.17 -8.95 -0.33
CA ILE A 20 1.21 -7.85 -0.48
C ILE A 20 1.57 -7.08 -1.75
N LYS A 21 0.62 -6.94 -2.67
CA LYS A 21 0.83 -6.25 -3.95
C LYS A 21 0.26 -4.85 -3.84
N ILE A 22 1.14 -3.84 -3.94
CA ILE A 22 0.71 -2.47 -4.14
C ILE A 22 0.27 -2.36 -5.61
N PRO A 23 -1.02 -2.07 -5.90
CA PRO A 23 -1.48 -1.98 -7.27
C PRO A 23 -0.90 -0.74 -7.97
N ASP A 24 -0.84 -0.78 -9.29
CA ASP A 24 -0.44 0.38 -10.08
C ASP A 24 -1.55 1.43 -10.01
N TYR A 25 -1.33 2.42 -9.15
CA TYR A 25 -2.20 3.57 -9.05
C TYR A 25 -2.00 4.51 -10.23
N LYS A 26 -3.10 5.07 -10.75
CA LYS A 26 -3.01 6.11 -11.78
C LYS A 26 -2.13 7.26 -11.25
N ALA A 27 -1.01 7.51 -11.94
CA ALA A 27 0.03 8.42 -11.48
C ALA A 27 -0.50 9.85 -11.28
N GLU A 28 -1.45 10.29 -12.10
CA GLU A 28 -2.06 11.62 -12.04
C GLU A 28 -3.05 11.81 -10.86
N THR A 29 -3.44 10.74 -10.17
CA THR A 29 -4.44 10.79 -9.10
C THR A 29 -3.97 10.08 -7.83
N PHE A 30 -4.38 8.83 -7.63
CA PHE A 30 -4.05 8.05 -6.43
C PHE A 30 -2.54 7.90 -6.22
N GLY A 31 -1.79 7.74 -7.32
CA GLY A 31 -0.34 7.60 -7.27
C GLY A 31 0.36 8.88 -6.81
N GLN A 32 -0.07 10.04 -7.32
CA GLN A 32 0.48 11.33 -6.90
C GLN A 32 0.18 11.59 -5.41
N ASP A 33 -1.05 11.37 -4.96
CA ASP A 33 -1.42 11.60 -3.56
C ASP A 33 -0.62 10.71 -2.61
N LEU A 34 -0.47 9.42 -2.95
CA LEU A 34 0.33 8.47 -2.16
C LEU A 34 1.79 8.91 -2.12
N LYS A 35 2.36 9.34 -3.26
CA LYS A 35 3.72 9.83 -3.34
C LYS A 35 3.93 11.07 -2.46
N GLU A 36 3.05 12.05 -2.55
CA GLU A 36 3.12 13.28 -1.74
C GLU A 36 3.05 12.98 -0.24
N MET A 37 2.14 12.10 0.18
CA MET A 37 2.03 11.65 1.57
C MET A 37 3.34 11.01 2.06
N LEU A 38 3.91 10.09 1.28
CA LEU A 38 5.15 9.39 1.62
C LEU A 38 6.35 10.36 1.66
N GLN A 39 6.43 11.30 0.71
CA GLN A 39 7.48 12.33 0.70
C GLN A 39 7.38 13.28 1.91
N ALA A 40 6.16 13.57 2.37
CA ALA A 40 5.90 14.33 3.58
C ALA A 40 6.09 13.51 4.88
N LYS A 41 6.47 12.23 4.78
CA LYS A 41 6.65 11.30 5.92
C LYS A 41 5.41 11.17 6.80
N LEU A 42 4.23 11.23 6.20
CA LEU A 42 2.96 11.10 6.90
C LEU A 42 2.50 9.64 6.90
N THR A 43 1.86 9.21 7.98
CA THR A 43 1.03 8.01 7.95
C THR A 43 -0.27 8.31 7.18
N PHE A 44 -0.99 7.25 6.79
CA PHE A 44 -2.33 7.43 6.20
C PHE A 44 -3.26 8.22 7.13
N ASP A 45 -3.19 7.97 8.44
CA ASP A 45 -4.06 8.65 9.41
C ASP A 45 -3.67 10.13 9.58
N ASP A 46 -2.38 10.46 9.56
CA ASP A 46 -1.94 11.86 9.58
C ASP A 46 -2.46 12.62 8.35
N ALA A 47 -2.31 12.04 7.17
CA ALA A 47 -2.72 12.68 5.92
C ALA A 47 -4.24 12.77 5.79
N ILE A 48 -4.98 11.72 6.13
CA ILE A 48 -6.45 11.72 6.11
C ILE A 48 -7.03 12.72 7.11
N ASN A 49 -6.34 13.04 8.21
CA ASN A 49 -6.83 14.04 9.17
C ASN A 49 -6.25 15.44 8.94
N LYS A 50 -5.36 15.63 7.96
CA LYS A 50 -4.75 16.93 7.65
C LYS A 50 -5.74 17.83 6.92
N ALA A 51 -6.09 18.95 7.55
CA ALA A 51 -7.01 19.94 7.00
C ALA A 51 -6.50 20.57 5.69
N ASP A 52 -5.17 20.72 5.54
CA ASP A 52 -4.52 21.32 4.37
C ASP A 52 -4.64 20.48 3.09
N LEU A 53 -4.95 19.19 3.21
CA LEU A 53 -5.21 18.35 2.04
C LEU A 53 -6.63 18.57 1.54
N THR A 54 -6.84 18.43 0.23
CA THR A 54 -8.20 18.51 -0.32
C THR A 54 -9.04 17.30 0.12
N ILE A 55 -10.37 17.45 0.14
CA ILE A 55 -11.30 16.34 0.44
C ILE A 55 -11.03 15.15 -0.50
N MET A 56 -10.73 15.41 -1.77
CA MET A 56 -10.49 14.36 -2.75
C MET A 56 -9.19 13.62 -2.53
N MET A 57 -8.11 14.32 -2.16
CA MET A 57 -6.85 13.67 -1.78
C MET A 57 -7.06 12.74 -0.58
N ARG A 58 -7.74 13.22 0.47
CA ARG A 58 -8.07 12.41 1.64
C ARG A 58 -8.89 11.17 1.27
N GLN A 59 -9.90 11.31 0.42
CA GLN A 59 -10.73 10.19 -0.02
C GLN A 59 -9.93 9.17 -0.82
N ARG A 60 -9.05 9.61 -1.73
CA ARG A 60 -8.18 8.73 -2.51
C ARG A 60 -7.20 7.98 -1.62
N LEU A 61 -6.58 8.67 -0.64
CA LEU A 61 -5.71 8.02 0.35
C LEU A 61 -6.47 7.01 1.23
N LYS A 62 -7.74 7.30 1.59
CA LYS A 62 -8.58 6.35 2.33
C LYS A 62 -8.86 5.07 1.53
N ILE A 63 -9.10 5.20 0.22
CA ILE A 63 -9.29 4.05 -0.68
C ILE A 63 -8.01 3.22 -0.78
N VAL A 64 -6.85 3.87 -0.97
CA VAL A 64 -5.53 3.21 -1.01
C VAL A 64 -5.27 2.45 0.30
N LYS A 65 -5.52 3.10 1.45
CA LYS A 65 -5.39 2.47 2.77
C LYS A 65 -6.26 1.21 2.85
N GLY A 66 -7.54 1.30 2.50
CA GLY A 66 -8.45 0.15 2.51
C GLY A 66 -7.91 -1.03 1.70
N GLN A 67 -7.58 -0.80 0.43
CA GLN A 67 -7.08 -1.87 -0.46
C GLN A 67 -5.80 -2.57 0.04
N LEU A 68 -4.89 -1.84 0.68
CA LEU A 68 -3.66 -2.42 1.22
C LEU A 68 -3.93 -3.20 2.51
N PHE A 69 -4.80 -2.69 3.38
CA PHE A 69 -5.12 -3.34 4.65
C PHE A 69 -6.01 -4.57 4.46
N ASP A 70 -6.93 -4.55 3.49
CA ASP A 70 -7.73 -5.72 3.12
C ASP A 70 -6.84 -6.88 2.65
N GLN A 71 -5.77 -6.58 1.90
CA GLN A 71 -4.77 -7.60 1.50
C GLN A 71 -4.01 -8.16 2.71
N LEU A 72 -3.65 -7.31 3.68
CA LEU A 72 -2.98 -7.73 4.91
C LEU A 72 -3.87 -8.65 5.75
N GLU A 73 -5.14 -8.31 5.90
CA GLU A 73 -6.12 -9.11 6.64
C GLU A 73 -6.38 -10.45 5.96
N SER A 74 -6.53 -10.45 4.63
CA SER A 74 -6.65 -11.67 3.83
C SER A 74 -5.44 -12.58 4.00
N ALA A 75 -4.23 -12.01 4.02
CA ALA A 75 -3.00 -12.75 4.27
C ALA A 75 -2.94 -13.33 5.70
N ALA A 76 -3.38 -12.58 6.70
CA ALA A 76 -3.39 -13.03 8.09
C ALA A 76 -4.34 -14.22 8.31
N THR A 77 -5.51 -14.20 7.67
CA THR A 77 -6.53 -15.27 7.77
C THR A 77 -6.05 -16.60 7.18
N VAL A 78 -5.14 -16.57 6.21
CA VAL A 78 -4.56 -17.79 5.61
C VAL A 78 -3.48 -18.42 6.51
N LEU A 79 -2.97 -17.68 7.51
CA LEU A 79 -1.91 -18.13 8.41
C LEU A 79 -2.41 -18.65 9.75
N SER A 80 -3.66 -18.31 10.12
CA SER A 80 -4.36 -18.79 11.32
C SER A 80 -5.00 -20.15 11.12
#